data_AF-A0A0E2D8J2-F1
#
_entry.id   AF-A0A0E2D8J2-F1
#
_cell.length_a   1.000
_cell.length_b   1.000
_cell.length_c   1.000
_cell.angle_alpha   90.00
_cell.angle_beta   90.00
_cell.angle_gamma   90.00
#
_symmetry.space_group_name_H-M   'P 1'
#
loop_
_entity.id
_entity.type
_entity.pdbx_description
1 polymer ?
#
loop_
_entity_poly.entity_id
_entity_poly.type
_entity_poly.pdbx_seq_one_letter_code
_entity_poly.pdbx_strand_id
1 'polypeptide(L)'
;MEHHEDVVTVNPFSDPKEIHFFQIKTSNKNWTLQSLTKKESNLSIIGKMADSHKLFPYGDSFSFCSNSPYSLSLKDSDNKSQDFECLSINLINEDEIKKIKETLRDDGLSEIDIDNFLQKLILIRLKIDKSSHCAIAKAKLIDFIEKKYGSIPYRPGALYKTLFEEVKRKTNYEDSVGTYDELVDNKGITKSQFSAMIQVALANSIPKIIEIRNFLQNKLNFENAPLRLVASLLANLQSIYIDRQEQNIQVQKLLTEVVNTVGNLTSEELDLGLWVNIKKISGIIGHTDLKSKEYIYTSIGLSIYERLESSPSD
;
A
#
# COMPACT_ATOMS: atom_id res chain seq x y z
N MET A 1 2.25 -27.58 12.17
CA MET A 1 3.66 -27.18 12.28
C MET A 1 3.72 -25.67 12.20
N GLU A 2 4.49 -25.04 13.07
CA GLU A 2 4.77 -23.60 12.98
C GLU A 2 5.85 -23.42 11.91
N HIS A 3 5.50 -22.78 10.81
CA HIS A 3 6.43 -22.47 9.72
C HIS A 3 7.25 -21.24 10.09
N HIS A 4 8.51 -21.17 9.65
CA HIS A 4 9.45 -20.14 10.08
C HIS A 4 9.38 -18.86 9.25
N GLU A 5 8.60 -18.86 8.18
CA GLU A 5 8.48 -17.79 7.21
C GLU A 5 7.33 -16.86 7.55
N ASP A 6 7.57 -15.56 7.38
CA ASP A 6 6.55 -14.55 7.63
C ASP A 6 5.60 -14.43 6.43
N VAL A 7 6.12 -14.62 5.21
CA VAL A 7 5.33 -14.56 3.96
C VAL A 7 5.85 -15.59 2.96
N VAL A 8 4.93 -16.29 2.29
CA VAL A 8 5.23 -17.15 1.13
C VAL A 8 4.41 -16.68 -0.05
N THR A 9 5.05 -16.50 -1.21
CA THR A 9 4.36 -16.18 -2.46
C THR A 9 4.44 -17.35 -3.42
N VAL A 10 3.33 -17.64 -4.09
CA VAL A 10 3.19 -18.77 -5.00
C VAL A 10 2.57 -18.30 -6.32
N ASN A 11 3.19 -18.65 -7.45
CA ASN A 11 2.73 -18.24 -8.78
C ASN A 11 2.98 -19.32 -9.86
N PRO A 12 2.01 -19.61 -10.74
CA PRO A 12 0.59 -19.38 -10.55
C PRO A 12 0.06 -20.23 -9.39
N PHE A 13 -1.04 -19.78 -8.80
CA PHE A 13 -1.58 -20.38 -7.58
C PHE A 13 -2.08 -21.83 -7.76
N SER A 14 -2.67 -22.15 -8.91
CA SER A 14 -3.26 -23.46 -9.22
C SER A 14 -2.25 -24.54 -9.59
N ASP A 15 -1.05 -24.14 -10.01
CA ASP A 15 0.04 -25.01 -10.44
C ASP A 15 1.36 -24.28 -10.12
N PRO A 16 1.83 -24.34 -8.87
CA PRO A 16 2.98 -23.57 -8.40
C PRO A 16 4.22 -23.79 -9.28
N LYS A 17 4.65 -22.73 -9.98
CA LYS A 17 5.89 -22.73 -10.79
C LYS A 17 7.00 -21.90 -10.17
N GLU A 18 6.60 -20.91 -9.37
CA GLU A 18 7.47 -19.98 -8.67
C GLU A 18 7.01 -19.90 -7.22
N ILE A 19 7.89 -20.24 -6.29
CA ILE A 19 7.65 -20.22 -4.85
C ILE A 19 8.79 -19.45 -4.18
N HIS A 20 8.43 -18.33 -3.55
CA HIS A 20 9.37 -17.48 -2.84
C HIS A 20 9.01 -17.40 -1.36
N PHE A 21 10.00 -17.66 -0.52
CA PHE A 21 9.90 -17.65 0.93
C PHE A 21 10.54 -16.36 1.46
N PHE A 22 9.85 -15.67 2.38
CA PHE A 22 10.32 -14.42 2.95
C PHE A 22 10.32 -14.48 4.48
N GLN A 23 11.49 -14.22 5.06
CA GLN A 23 11.68 -14.00 6.49
C GLN A 23 11.90 -12.49 6.69
N ILE A 24 10.99 -11.81 7.37
CA ILE A 24 10.96 -10.36 7.55
C ILE A 24 11.37 -10.01 8.98
N LYS A 25 12.47 -9.29 9.15
CA LYS A 25 12.92 -8.79 10.46
C LYS A 25 13.11 -7.28 10.45
N THR A 26 12.91 -6.67 11.61
CA THR A 26 13.14 -5.23 11.77
C THR A 26 14.22 -4.99 12.82
N SER A 27 15.19 -4.16 12.49
CA SER A 27 16.32 -3.83 13.37
C SER A 27 16.61 -2.33 13.34
N ASN A 28 17.40 -1.87 14.31
CA ASN A 28 18.02 -0.55 14.33
C ASN A 28 19.54 -0.65 14.16
N LYS A 29 20.07 -1.87 14.05
CA LYS A 29 21.48 -2.20 13.85
C LYS A 29 21.64 -2.93 12.53
N ASN A 30 22.80 -2.79 11.91
CA ASN A 30 23.12 -3.57 10.73
C ASN A 30 23.13 -5.07 11.04
N TRP A 31 22.69 -5.87 10.07
CA TRP A 31 22.79 -7.33 10.15
C TRP A 31 24.21 -7.76 9.83
N THR A 32 24.90 -8.26 10.84
CA THR A 32 26.21 -8.90 10.71
C THR A 32 26.05 -10.40 10.48
N LEU A 33 27.10 -11.05 9.99
CA LEU A 33 27.13 -12.50 9.89
C LEU A 33 26.77 -13.15 11.23
N GLN A 34 27.36 -12.68 12.33
CA GLN A 34 27.06 -13.17 13.68
C GLN A 34 25.57 -13.05 14.03
N SER A 35 24.90 -11.96 13.67
CA SER A 35 23.46 -11.82 13.95
C SER A 35 22.59 -12.76 13.12
N LEU A 36 23.01 -13.10 11.90
CA LEU A 36 22.29 -14.01 11.01
C LEU A 36 22.49 -15.49 11.37
N THR A 37 23.67 -15.84 11.90
CA THR A 37 24.06 -17.21 12.29
C THR A 37 23.90 -17.49 13.79
N LYS A 38 23.56 -16.49 14.61
CA LYS A 38 23.31 -16.71 16.04
C LYS A 38 22.01 -17.49 16.24
N LYS A 39 22.09 -18.57 17.03
CA LYS A 39 20.91 -19.29 17.53
C LYS A 39 20.12 -18.41 18.49
N GLU A 40 18.85 -18.17 18.18
CA GLU A 40 17.90 -17.51 19.08
C GLU A 40 17.02 -18.54 19.82
N SER A 41 16.81 -19.71 19.23
CA SER A 41 16.32 -20.91 19.92
C SER A 41 17.11 -22.14 19.46
N ASN A 42 16.48 -23.06 18.73
CA ASN A 42 17.12 -24.26 18.19
C ASN A 42 17.90 -23.97 16.91
N LEU A 43 17.46 -22.97 16.13
CA LEU A 43 18.04 -22.60 14.84
C LEU A 43 18.41 -21.11 14.79
N SER A 44 19.43 -20.81 14.00
CA SER A 44 19.77 -19.44 13.59
C SER A 44 18.75 -18.86 12.60
N ILE A 45 18.83 -17.57 12.25
CA ILE A 45 17.93 -16.98 11.23
C ILE A 45 18.13 -17.69 9.88
N ILE A 46 19.39 -17.87 9.46
CA ILE A 46 19.71 -18.60 8.23
C ILE A 46 19.34 -20.09 8.39
N GLY A 47 19.56 -20.67 9.57
CA GLY A 47 19.15 -22.05 9.89
C GLY A 47 17.65 -22.28 9.70
N LYS A 48 16.80 -21.37 10.17
CA LYS A 48 15.35 -21.44 9.94
C LYS A 48 14.99 -21.44 8.45
N MET A 49 15.65 -20.61 7.65
CA MET A 49 15.43 -20.56 6.19
C MET A 49 15.96 -21.81 5.48
N ALA A 50 17.05 -22.39 5.98
CA ALA A 50 17.58 -23.65 5.47
C ALA A 50 16.68 -24.84 5.83
N ASP A 51 16.07 -24.83 7.01
CA ASP A 51 15.06 -25.82 7.40
C ASP A 51 13.80 -25.73 6.52
N SER A 52 13.38 -24.51 6.15
CA SER A 52 12.37 -24.31 5.12
C SER A 52 12.74 -24.93 3.78
N HIS A 53 13.99 -24.75 3.33
CA HIS A 53 14.50 -25.39 2.10
C HIS A 53 14.55 -26.91 2.21
N LYS A 54 14.83 -27.47 3.39
CA LYS A 54 14.74 -28.92 3.64
C LYS A 54 13.34 -29.45 3.32
N LEU A 55 12.30 -28.74 3.75
CA LEU A 55 10.91 -29.11 3.52
C LEU A 55 10.46 -28.80 2.09
N PHE A 56 11.00 -27.74 1.49
CA PHE A 56 10.62 -27.22 0.19
C PHE A 56 11.84 -27.01 -0.72
N PRO A 57 12.56 -28.08 -1.11
CA PRO A 57 13.81 -27.96 -1.88
C PRO A 57 13.59 -27.37 -3.28
N TYR A 58 12.36 -27.46 -3.78
CA TYR A 58 11.90 -26.88 -5.05
C TYR A 58 11.56 -25.38 -4.95
N GLY A 59 11.63 -24.76 -3.78
CA GLY A 59 11.49 -23.32 -3.64
C GLY A 59 12.52 -22.55 -4.47
N ASP A 60 12.10 -21.45 -5.10
CA ASP A 60 12.93 -20.68 -6.03
C ASP A 60 13.86 -19.70 -5.30
N SER A 61 13.38 -19.12 -4.20
CA SER A 61 14.21 -18.22 -3.38
C SER A 61 13.83 -18.23 -1.92
N PHE A 62 14.84 -18.08 -1.06
CA PHE A 62 14.70 -17.90 0.38
C PHE A 62 15.27 -16.53 0.72
N SER A 63 14.38 -15.56 0.96
CA SER A 63 14.74 -14.16 1.10
C SER A 63 14.69 -13.70 2.55
N PHE A 64 15.78 -13.14 3.04
CA PHE A 64 15.80 -12.41 4.30
C PHE A 64 15.57 -10.93 4.01
N CYS A 65 14.49 -10.37 4.56
CA CYS A 65 14.05 -9.00 4.31
C CYS A 65 14.16 -8.16 5.57
N SER A 66 14.77 -6.99 5.48
CA SER A 66 14.90 -6.10 6.64
C SER A 66 14.99 -4.63 6.28
N ASN A 67 14.56 -3.76 7.20
CA ASN A 67 14.74 -2.30 7.07
C ASN A 67 16.21 -1.84 7.24
N SER A 68 17.04 -2.65 7.89
CA SER A 68 18.43 -2.33 8.23
C SER A 68 19.44 -2.85 7.20
N PRO A 69 20.56 -2.15 6.99
CA PRO A 69 21.65 -2.59 6.10
C PRO A 69 22.34 -3.88 6.57
N TYR A 70 23.12 -4.47 5.65
CA TYR A 70 24.00 -5.61 5.92
C TYR A 70 25.42 -5.15 6.21
N SER A 71 26.12 -5.85 7.10
CA SER A 71 27.54 -5.65 7.42
C SER A 71 28.26 -6.98 7.30
N LEU A 72 28.42 -7.37 6.03
CA LEU A 72 29.03 -8.59 5.54
C LEU A 72 30.25 -8.23 4.69
N SER A 73 31.25 -9.11 4.74
CA SER A 73 32.46 -9.02 3.93
C SER A 73 32.16 -9.46 2.52
N LEU A 74 32.48 -8.62 1.53
CA LEU A 74 32.28 -8.94 0.12
C LEU A 74 33.56 -9.50 -0.50
N LYS A 75 33.44 -10.16 -1.65
CA LYS A 75 34.59 -10.61 -2.46
C LYS A 75 35.38 -9.43 -3.02
N ASP A 76 34.65 -8.38 -3.42
CA ASP A 76 35.21 -7.12 -3.89
C ASP A 76 35.36 -6.13 -2.73
N SER A 77 36.54 -5.56 -2.57
CA SER A 77 36.85 -4.59 -1.52
C SER A 77 36.35 -3.18 -1.80
N ASP A 78 36.02 -2.86 -3.06
CA ASP A 78 35.63 -1.49 -3.46
C ASP A 78 34.19 -1.16 -3.06
N ASN A 79 33.36 -2.19 -2.90
CA ASN A 79 31.95 -2.05 -2.55
C ASN A 79 31.69 -2.43 -1.10
N LYS A 80 30.75 -1.74 -0.44
CA LYS A 80 30.30 -2.09 0.91
C LYS A 80 28.95 -2.78 0.86
N SER A 81 28.79 -3.83 1.67
CA SER A 81 27.50 -4.56 1.80
C SER A 81 26.35 -3.68 2.28
N GLN A 82 26.63 -2.55 2.94
CA GLN A 82 25.60 -1.60 3.35
C GLN A 82 24.89 -0.91 2.17
N ASP A 83 25.54 -0.85 1.01
CA ASP A 83 25.08 -0.09 -0.16
C ASP A 83 24.10 -0.88 -1.04
N PHE A 84 23.99 -2.20 -0.81
CA PHE A 84 23.11 -3.07 -1.58
C PHE A 84 21.67 -3.06 -1.05
N GLU A 85 20.70 -2.87 -1.94
CA GLU A 85 19.29 -3.16 -1.67
C GLU A 85 18.98 -4.65 -1.77
N CYS A 86 19.68 -5.35 -2.66
CA CYS A 86 19.59 -6.79 -2.84
C CYS A 86 21.01 -7.35 -2.92
N LEU A 87 21.35 -8.24 -2.01
CA LEU A 87 22.67 -8.85 -1.90
C LEU A 87 22.53 -10.35 -2.10
N SER A 88 23.09 -10.83 -3.22
CA SER A 88 23.22 -12.26 -3.51
C SER A 88 24.38 -12.86 -2.72
N ILE A 89 24.24 -14.12 -2.31
CA ILE A 89 25.30 -14.88 -1.65
C ILE A 89 26.60 -14.91 -2.47
N ASN A 90 26.52 -14.85 -3.79
CA ASN A 90 27.68 -14.97 -4.69
C ASN A 90 28.67 -13.81 -4.58
N LEU A 91 28.22 -12.67 -4.02
CA LEU A 91 29.04 -11.48 -3.78
C LEU A 91 29.75 -11.50 -2.42
N ILE A 92 29.36 -12.41 -1.53
CA ILE A 92 29.89 -12.52 -0.17
C ILE A 92 31.22 -13.28 -0.17
N ASN A 93 32.14 -12.86 0.69
CA ASN A 93 33.46 -13.47 0.85
C ASN A 93 33.37 -14.95 1.28
N GLU A 94 34.27 -15.78 0.76
CA GLU A 94 34.29 -17.23 1.00
C GLU A 94 34.42 -17.61 2.48
N ASP A 95 35.12 -16.83 3.30
CA ASP A 95 35.24 -17.08 4.74
C ASP A 95 33.90 -16.91 5.47
N GLU A 96 33.06 -15.96 5.03
CA GLU A 96 31.72 -15.80 5.57
C GLU A 96 30.81 -16.94 5.12
N ILE A 97 30.91 -17.35 3.85
CA ILE A 97 30.18 -18.52 3.34
C ILE A 97 30.54 -19.78 4.13
N LYS A 98 31.83 -20.00 4.38
CA LYS A 98 32.30 -21.15 5.17
C LYS A 98 31.67 -21.16 6.57
N LYS A 99 31.64 -20.02 7.25
CA LYS A 99 31.00 -19.88 8.57
C LYS A 99 29.49 -20.14 8.53
N ILE A 100 28.80 -19.71 7.46
CA ILE A 100 27.38 -20.05 7.28
C ILE A 100 27.21 -21.57 7.14
N LYS A 101 28.02 -22.22 6.28
CA LYS A 101 27.97 -23.68 6.10
C LYS A 101 28.24 -24.45 7.39
N GLU A 102 29.23 -24.01 8.17
CA GLU A 102 29.54 -24.58 9.49
C GLU A 102 28.36 -24.42 10.45
N THR A 103 27.79 -23.22 10.53
CA THR A 103 26.58 -22.96 11.35
C THR A 103 25.44 -23.89 10.97
N LEU A 104 25.16 -24.06 9.67
CA LEU A 104 24.08 -24.92 9.21
C LEU A 104 24.29 -26.39 9.59
N ARG A 105 25.54 -26.87 9.57
CA ARG A 105 25.88 -28.21 10.05
C ARG A 105 25.66 -28.34 11.56
N ASP A 106 26.07 -27.34 12.33
CA ASP A 106 25.88 -27.26 13.79
C ASP A 106 24.40 -27.06 14.20
N ASP A 107 23.58 -26.56 13.28
CA ASP A 107 22.12 -26.47 13.39
C ASP A 107 21.44 -27.82 13.10
N GLY A 108 22.20 -28.88 12.79
CA GLY A 108 21.66 -30.22 12.50
C GLY A 108 21.15 -30.38 11.07
N LEU A 109 21.41 -29.40 10.19
CA LEU A 109 20.98 -29.38 8.79
C LEU A 109 22.08 -29.93 7.87
N SER A 110 22.81 -30.96 8.31
CA SER A 110 23.88 -31.55 7.49
C SER A 110 23.35 -32.39 6.30
N GLU A 111 22.08 -32.77 6.33
CA GLU A 111 21.43 -33.59 5.29
C GLU A 111 20.92 -32.78 4.10
N ILE A 112 20.86 -31.45 4.20
CA ILE A 112 20.39 -30.62 3.08
C ILE A 112 21.51 -30.36 2.08
N ASP A 113 21.13 -30.09 0.83
CA ASP A 113 22.04 -29.49 -0.14
C ASP A 113 22.26 -28.01 0.20
N ILE A 114 23.23 -27.76 1.08
CA ILE A 114 23.56 -26.41 1.56
C ILE A 114 23.96 -25.50 0.39
N ASP A 115 24.67 -26.02 -0.61
CA ASP A 115 25.12 -25.22 -1.75
C ASP A 115 23.95 -24.79 -2.63
N ASN A 116 22.98 -25.69 -2.87
CA ASN A 116 21.74 -25.33 -3.55
C ASN A 116 20.93 -24.29 -2.76
N PHE A 117 20.79 -24.46 -1.44
CA PHE A 117 20.11 -23.49 -0.58
C PHE A 117 20.76 -22.11 -0.68
N LEU A 118 22.09 -22.04 -0.54
CA LEU A 118 22.83 -20.77 -0.58
C LEU A 118 22.63 -20.06 -1.92
N GLN A 119 22.66 -20.77 -3.05
CA GLN A 119 22.40 -20.17 -4.37
C GLN A 119 21.01 -19.50 -4.48
N LYS A 120 20.05 -19.95 -3.67
CA LYS A 120 18.68 -19.41 -3.60
C LYS A 120 18.48 -18.39 -2.47
N LEU A 121 19.50 -18.19 -1.62
CA LEU A 121 19.46 -17.25 -0.50
C LEU A 121 19.70 -15.81 -0.99
N ILE A 122 18.77 -14.92 -0.66
CA ILE A 122 18.82 -13.51 -1.06
C ILE A 122 18.64 -12.64 0.19
N LEU A 123 19.48 -11.62 0.33
CA LEU A 123 19.36 -10.63 1.41
C LEU A 123 18.80 -9.32 0.84
N ILE A 124 17.62 -8.90 1.29
CA ILE A 124 16.88 -7.75 0.77
C ILE A 124 16.78 -6.66 1.83
N ARG A 125 17.31 -5.48 1.55
CA ARG A 125 17.15 -4.29 2.37
C ARG A 125 15.95 -3.50 1.88
N LEU A 126 14.89 -3.47 2.70
CA LEU A 126 13.71 -2.66 2.49
C LEU A 126 13.98 -1.22 2.93
N LYS A 127 13.78 -0.25 2.03
CA LYS A 127 13.80 1.18 2.38
C LYS A 127 12.49 1.60 3.06
N ILE A 128 12.21 1.00 4.22
CA ILE A 128 11.01 1.29 5.02
C ILE A 128 11.48 1.77 6.38
N ASP A 129 11.19 3.03 6.70
CA ASP A 129 11.42 3.53 8.05
C ASP A 129 10.30 3.06 8.99
N LYS A 130 10.69 2.69 10.21
CA LYS A 130 9.79 2.15 11.25
C LYS A 130 8.67 3.14 11.58
N SER A 131 8.96 4.44 11.58
CA SER A 131 7.96 5.46 11.95
C SER A 131 6.95 5.75 10.84
N SER A 132 7.26 5.39 9.60
CA SER A 132 6.49 5.78 8.40
C SER A 132 5.94 4.61 7.58
N HIS A 133 6.07 3.36 8.05
CA HIS A 133 5.64 2.15 7.34
C HIS A 133 4.18 2.21 6.84
N CYS A 134 3.24 2.74 7.64
CA CYS A 134 1.84 2.91 7.25
C CYS A 134 1.67 3.91 6.09
N ALA A 135 2.38 5.04 6.14
CA ALA A 135 2.36 6.04 5.07
C ALA A 135 2.97 5.48 3.78
N ILE A 136 4.11 4.78 3.88
CA ILE A 136 4.77 4.13 2.75
C ILE A 136 3.87 3.06 2.10
N ALA A 137 3.21 2.23 2.91
CA ALA A 137 2.30 1.21 2.39
C ALA A 137 1.10 1.83 1.66
N LYS A 138 0.52 2.90 2.20
CA LYS A 138 -0.56 3.66 1.53
C LYS A 138 -0.08 4.28 0.22
N ALA A 139 1.11 4.91 0.20
CA ALA A 139 1.68 5.47 -1.02
C ALA A 139 1.88 4.40 -2.10
N LYS A 140 2.48 3.25 -1.76
CA LYS A 140 2.64 2.13 -2.70
C LYS A 140 1.30 1.59 -3.23
N LEU A 141 0.27 1.58 -2.40
CA LEU A 141 -1.07 1.19 -2.80
C LEU A 141 -1.67 2.21 -3.78
N ILE A 142 -1.46 3.51 -3.53
CA ILE A 142 -1.84 4.58 -4.46
C ILE A 142 -1.16 4.39 -5.81
N ASP A 143 0.17 4.29 -5.83
CA ASP A 143 0.94 4.08 -7.06
C ASP A 143 0.47 2.84 -7.83
N PHE A 144 0.16 1.75 -7.11
CA PHE A 144 -0.35 0.51 -7.71
C PHE A 144 -1.72 0.70 -8.36
N ILE A 145 -2.66 1.35 -7.65
CA ILE A 145 -4.01 1.60 -8.17
C ILE A 145 -3.94 2.53 -9.37
N GLU A 146 -3.16 3.61 -9.30
CA GLU A 146 -3.01 4.55 -10.40
C GLU A 146 -2.39 3.90 -11.63
N LYS A 147 -1.35 3.08 -11.45
CA LYS A 147 -0.73 2.35 -12.56
C LYS A 147 -1.68 1.36 -13.22
N LYS A 148 -2.53 0.70 -12.43
CA LYS A 148 -3.38 -0.40 -12.92
C LYS A 148 -4.73 0.05 -13.46
N TYR A 149 -5.34 1.03 -12.82
CA TYR A 149 -6.70 1.48 -13.12
C TYR A 149 -6.76 2.93 -13.60
N GLY A 150 -5.61 3.61 -13.68
CA GLY A 150 -5.54 5.05 -13.88
C GLY A 150 -5.80 5.79 -12.58
N SER A 151 -5.65 7.12 -12.60
CA SER A 151 -6.10 7.95 -11.51
C SER A 151 -7.63 7.80 -11.43
N ILE A 152 -8.11 7.02 -10.45
CA ILE A 152 -9.52 6.88 -10.10
C ILE A 152 -9.68 7.38 -8.67
N PRO A 153 -10.76 8.10 -8.33
CA PRO A 153 -11.00 8.50 -6.95
C PRO A 153 -11.40 7.30 -6.09
N TYR A 154 -10.79 7.17 -4.92
CA TYR A 154 -11.17 6.21 -3.88
C TYR A 154 -10.68 6.72 -2.52
N ARG A 155 -10.92 5.96 -1.45
CA ARG A 155 -10.40 6.26 -0.10
C ARG A 155 -9.18 5.38 0.19
N PRO A 156 -7.93 5.84 0.00
CA PRO A 156 -6.74 5.02 0.21
C PRO A 156 -6.61 4.51 1.65
N GLY A 157 -7.01 5.34 2.63
CA GLY A 157 -7.02 4.94 4.03
C GLY A 157 -7.97 3.77 4.31
N ALA A 158 -9.15 3.75 3.67
CA ALA A 158 -10.12 2.67 3.83
C ALA A 158 -9.63 1.39 3.15
N LEU A 159 -9.14 1.48 1.90
CA LEU A 159 -8.58 0.33 1.19
C LEU A 159 -7.39 -0.27 1.94
N TYR A 160 -6.46 0.56 2.41
CA TYR A 160 -5.34 0.10 3.24
C TYR A 160 -5.82 -0.61 4.49
N LYS A 161 -6.80 -0.04 5.21
CA LYS A 161 -7.36 -0.65 6.42
C LYS A 161 -7.96 -2.03 6.13
N THR A 162 -8.77 -2.15 5.07
CA THR A 162 -9.35 -3.43 4.64
C THR A 162 -8.27 -4.47 4.33
N LEU A 163 -7.25 -4.11 3.55
CA LEU A 163 -6.14 -5.01 3.23
C LEU A 163 -5.35 -5.42 4.48
N PHE A 164 -5.08 -4.47 5.37
CA PHE A 164 -4.33 -4.72 6.59
C PHE A 164 -5.10 -5.61 7.58
N GLU A 165 -6.41 -5.37 7.74
CA GLU A 165 -7.28 -6.22 8.56
C GLU A 165 -7.36 -7.64 8.03
N GLU A 166 -7.41 -7.81 6.70
CA GLU A 166 -7.38 -9.15 6.10
C GLU A 166 -6.04 -9.86 6.33
N VAL A 167 -4.90 -9.18 6.10
CA VAL A 167 -3.57 -9.74 6.42
C VAL A 167 -3.50 -10.15 7.89
N LYS A 168 -3.93 -9.26 8.80
CA LYS A 168 -3.95 -9.53 10.24
C LYS A 168 -4.82 -10.74 10.58
N ARG A 169 -6.01 -10.86 9.96
CA ARG A 169 -6.92 -11.99 10.15
C ARG A 169 -6.26 -13.31 9.74
N LYS A 170 -5.56 -13.33 8.60
CA LYS A 170 -4.84 -14.52 8.09
C LYS A 170 -3.65 -14.89 8.98
N THR A 171 -2.86 -13.90 9.40
CA THR A 171 -1.69 -14.12 10.28
C THR A 171 -2.09 -14.63 11.65
N ASN A 172 -3.23 -14.17 12.19
CA ASN A 172 -3.71 -14.57 13.52
C ASN A 172 -4.56 -15.86 13.51
N TYR A 173 -4.62 -16.60 12.41
CA TYR A 173 -5.35 -17.86 12.36
C TYR A 173 -4.53 -18.98 13.02
N GLU A 174 -4.95 -19.39 14.22
CA GLU A 174 -4.24 -20.36 15.07
C GLU A 174 -4.74 -21.80 14.90
N ASP A 175 -5.94 -22.00 14.33
CA ASP A 175 -6.52 -23.33 14.17
C ASP A 175 -5.70 -24.20 13.20
N SER A 176 -5.82 -25.51 13.39
CA SER A 176 -5.20 -26.48 12.49
C SER A 176 -5.83 -26.40 11.10
N VAL A 177 -4.98 -26.48 10.08
CA VAL A 177 -5.37 -26.55 8.68
C VAL A 177 -5.13 -27.98 8.21
N GLY A 178 -6.19 -28.67 7.80
CA GLY A 178 -6.15 -30.08 7.39
C GLY A 178 -6.08 -30.26 5.88
N THR A 179 -6.51 -29.27 5.10
CA THR A 179 -6.52 -29.34 3.63
C THR A 179 -5.83 -28.14 2.98
N TYR A 180 -5.47 -28.29 1.71
CA TYR A 180 -4.93 -27.18 0.93
C TYR A 180 -5.95 -26.04 0.82
N ASP A 181 -7.22 -26.34 0.54
CA ASP A 181 -8.26 -25.31 0.44
C ASP A 181 -8.45 -24.56 1.76
N GLU A 182 -8.41 -25.26 2.89
CA GLU A 182 -8.42 -24.62 4.22
C GLU A 182 -7.19 -23.74 4.45
N LEU A 183 -6.00 -24.14 3.95
CA LEU A 183 -4.79 -23.31 4.06
C LEU A 183 -4.98 -21.99 3.34
N VAL A 184 -5.55 -22.08 2.15
CA VAL A 184 -5.81 -20.94 1.28
C VAL A 184 -6.85 -20.01 1.92
N ASP A 185 -7.96 -20.57 2.37
CA ASP A 185 -9.06 -19.81 2.92
C ASP A 185 -8.76 -19.18 4.27
N ASN A 186 -7.86 -19.80 5.06
CA ASN A 186 -7.56 -19.31 6.40
C ASN A 186 -6.21 -18.59 6.52
N LYS A 187 -5.22 -18.91 5.69
CA LYS A 187 -3.86 -18.34 5.76
C LYS A 187 -3.37 -17.70 4.46
N GLY A 188 -4.03 -17.95 3.33
CA GLY A 188 -3.67 -17.39 2.03
C GLY A 188 -4.46 -16.13 1.64
N ILE A 189 -3.89 -15.32 0.75
CA ILE A 189 -4.61 -14.26 0.02
C ILE A 189 -4.39 -14.50 -1.47
N THR A 190 -5.43 -14.92 -2.17
CA THR A 190 -5.38 -15.16 -3.62
C THR A 190 -5.46 -13.86 -4.41
N LYS A 191 -5.04 -13.90 -5.68
CA LYS A 191 -5.17 -12.76 -6.60
C LYS A 191 -6.62 -12.32 -6.79
N SER A 192 -7.57 -13.26 -6.82
CA SER A 192 -9.01 -12.97 -6.94
C SER A 192 -9.54 -12.27 -5.70
N GLN A 193 -9.22 -12.76 -4.50
CA GLN A 193 -9.57 -12.11 -3.22
C GLN A 193 -8.99 -10.70 -3.13
N PHE A 194 -7.69 -10.55 -3.42
CA PHE A 194 -7.03 -9.24 -3.43
C PHE A 194 -7.69 -8.27 -4.44
N SER A 195 -7.99 -8.76 -5.64
CA SER A 195 -8.67 -7.96 -6.66
C SER A 195 -10.08 -7.57 -6.22
N ALA A 196 -10.83 -8.46 -5.58
CA ALA A 196 -12.17 -8.18 -5.07
C ALA A 196 -12.16 -7.08 -4.00
N MET A 197 -11.22 -7.12 -3.05
CA MET A 197 -11.07 -6.06 -2.04
C MET A 197 -10.82 -4.68 -2.67
N ILE A 198 -9.99 -4.64 -3.71
CA ILE A 198 -9.78 -3.40 -4.49
C ILE A 198 -11.06 -2.97 -5.19
N GLN A 199 -11.74 -3.89 -5.88
CA GLN A 199 -12.95 -3.56 -6.63
C GLN A 199 -14.05 -3.00 -5.73
N VAL A 200 -14.25 -3.55 -4.53
CA VAL A 200 -15.20 -3.00 -3.55
C VAL A 200 -14.83 -1.56 -3.15
N ALA A 201 -13.54 -1.28 -2.93
CA ALA A 201 -13.11 0.07 -2.57
C ALA A 201 -13.30 1.09 -3.72
N LEU A 202 -13.04 0.66 -4.96
CA LEU A 202 -13.25 1.49 -6.16
C LEU A 202 -14.74 1.66 -6.47
N ALA A 203 -15.53 0.59 -6.40
CA ALA A 203 -16.96 0.58 -6.69
C ALA A 203 -17.79 1.42 -5.71
N ASN A 204 -17.33 1.64 -4.47
CA ASN A 204 -17.99 2.57 -3.55
C ASN A 204 -17.70 4.05 -3.88
N SER A 205 -16.76 4.32 -4.78
CA SER A 205 -16.26 5.67 -5.07
C SER A 205 -16.67 6.15 -6.47
N ILE A 206 -16.78 5.23 -7.44
CA ILE A 206 -17.13 5.54 -8.84
C ILE A 206 -18.59 5.98 -9.03
N PRO A 207 -19.61 5.27 -8.51
CA PRO A 207 -21.02 5.66 -8.68
C PRO A 207 -21.31 7.03 -8.09
N LYS A 208 -20.80 7.33 -6.90
CA LYS A 208 -21.00 8.62 -6.24
C LYS A 208 -20.40 9.79 -7.03
N ILE A 209 -19.27 9.59 -7.68
CA ILE A 209 -18.64 10.65 -8.48
C ILE A 209 -19.32 10.84 -9.83
N ILE A 210 -19.81 9.76 -10.43
CA ILE A 210 -20.67 9.85 -11.62
C ILE A 210 -21.96 10.59 -11.27
N GLU A 211 -22.56 10.28 -10.13
CA GLU A 211 -23.77 10.95 -9.62
C GLU A 211 -23.53 12.44 -9.39
N ILE A 212 -22.48 12.82 -8.66
CA ILE A 212 -22.10 14.22 -8.43
C ILE A 212 -21.81 14.92 -9.76
N ARG A 213 -21.06 14.28 -10.66
CA ARG A 213 -20.75 14.82 -11.99
C ARG A 213 -22.04 15.11 -12.76
N ASN A 214 -22.97 14.15 -12.79
CA ASN A 214 -24.25 14.30 -13.49
C ASN A 214 -25.10 15.40 -12.85
N PHE A 215 -25.17 15.45 -11.51
CA PHE A 215 -25.88 16.50 -10.78
C PHE A 215 -25.34 17.89 -11.14
N LEU A 216 -24.03 18.10 -11.00
CA LEU A 216 -23.40 19.37 -11.29
C LEU A 216 -23.58 19.75 -12.76
N GLN A 217 -23.35 18.81 -13.68
CA GLN A 217 -23.50 19.06 -15.11
C GLN A 217 -24.94 19.46 -15.46
N ASN A 218 -25.93 18.73 -14.97
CA ASN A 218 -27.34 18.99 -15.25
C ASN A 218 -27.79 20.33 -14.68
N LYS A 219 -27.47 20.62 -13.41
CA LYS A 219 -27.86 21.88 -12.75
C LYS A 219 -27.18 23.08 -13.39
N LEU A 220 -25.88 23.01 -13.66
CA LEU A 220 -25.15 24.10 -14.31
C LEU A 220 -25.62 24.35 -15.74
N ASN A 221 -25.88 23.29 -16.50
CA ASN A 221 -26.43 23.43 -17.85
C ASN A 221 -27.84 24.04 -17.83
N PHE A 222 -28.70 23.61 -16.90
CA PHE A 222 -30.04 24.18 -16.71
C PHE A 222 -29.99 25.68 -16.36
N GLU A 223 -28.99 26.08 -15.56
CA GLU A 223 -28.76 27.48 -15.18
C GLU A 223 -27.96 28.28 -16.23
N ASN A 224 -27.75 27.73 -17.43
CA ASN A 224 -27.00 28.34 -18.53
C ASN A 224 -25.58 28.79 -18.13
N ALA A 225 -24.91 28.02 -17.28
CA ALA A 225 -23.51 28.27 -16.94
C ALA A 225 -22.61 28.10 -18.20
N PRO A 226 -21.49 28.84 -18.29
CA PRO A 226 -20.61 28.74 -19.47
C PRO A 226 -20.08 27.33 -19.68
N LEU A 227 -20.23 26.77 -20.90
CA LEU A 227 -19.83 25.38 -21.22
C LEU A 227 -18.36 25.07 -20.86
N ARG A 228 -17.46 26.01 -21.13
CA ARG A 228 -16.03 25.89 -20.78
C ARG A 228 -15.81 25.74 -19.28
N LEU A 229 -16.64 26.41 -18.49
CA LEU A 229 -16.59 26.34 -17.04
C LEU A 229 -17.16 25.01 -16.54
N VAL A 230 -18.28 24.55 -17.09
CA VAL A 230 -18.82 23.22 -16.76
C VAL A 230 -17.78 22.14 -17.03
N ALA A 231 -17.12 22.19 -18.19
CA ALA A 231 -16.04 21.25 -18.51
C ALA A 231 -14.87 21.31 -17.52
N SER A 232 -14.42 22.52 -17.14
CA SER A 232 -13.31 22.67 -16.19
C SER A 232 -13.68 22.27 -14.76
N LEU A 233 -14.93 22.51 -14.34
CA LEU A 233 -15.46 22.07 -13.05
C LEU A 233 -15.42 20.54 -12.95
N LEU A 234 -15.96 19.86 -13.95
CA LEU A 234 -16.04 18.40 -13.96
C LEU A 234 -14.66 17.73 -14.06
N ALA A 235 -13.66 18.42 -14.63
CA ALA A 235 -12.28 17.97 -14.69
C ALA A 235 -11.56 18.07 -13.32
N ASN A 236 -11.97 19.01 -12.45
CA ASN A 236 -11.37 19.21 -11.13
C ASN A 236 -12.01 18.37 -10.01
N LEU A 237 -13.16 17.72 -10.25
CA LEU A 237 -13.85 16.91 -9.23
C LEU A 237 -12.93 15.87 -8.61
N GLN A 238 -12.11 15.24 -9.45
CA GLN A 238 -11.19 14.20 -9.03
C GLN A 238 -10.06 14.73 -8.15
N SER A 239 -9.43 15.84 -8.52
CA SER A 239 -8.32 16.42 -7.75
C SER A 239 -8.79 16.86 -6.36
N ILE A 240 -10.01 17.38 -6.24
CA ILE A 240 -10.59 17.77 -4.95
C ILE A 240 -10.86 16.59 -4.04
N TYR A 241 -11.37 15.49 -4.59
CA TYR A 241 -11.56 14.27 -3.80
C TYR A 241 -10.25 13.73 -3.25
N ILE A 242 -9.16 13.80 -4.05
CA ILE A 242 -7.82 13.40 -3.62
C ILE A 242 -7.31 14.36 -2.54
N ASP A 243 -7.32 15.66 -2.81
CA ASP A 243 -6.83 16.70 -1.90
C ASP A 243 -7.55 16.68 -0.53
N ARG A 244 -8.87 16.42 -0.50
CA ARG A 244 -9.64 16.26 0.74
C ARG A 244 -9.14 15.10 1.62
N GLN A 245 -8.46 14.11 1.03
CA GLN A 245 -7.89 12.95 1.74
C GLN A 245 -6.41 13.13 2.09
N GLU A 246 -5.74 14.14 1.54
CA GLU A 246 -4.33 14.43 1.79
C GLU A 246 -4.11 15.34 3.01
N GLN A 247 -2.92 15.26 3.60
CA GLN A 247 -2.54 16.07 4.77
C GLN A 247 -1.97 17.45 4.42
N ASN A 248 -2.24 17.97 3.22
CA ASN A 248 -1.80 19.32 2.87
C ASN A 248 -2.58 20.37 3.70
N ILE A 249 -1.95 20.90 4.74
CA ILE A 249 -2.57 21.81 5.71
C ILE A 249 -3.18 23.04 5.04
N GLN A 250 -2.53 23.60 4.01
CA GLN A 250 -3.02 24.81 3.34
C GLN A 250 -4.26 24.51 2.48
N VAL A 251 -4.25 23.40 1.74
CA VAL A 251 -5.41 22.97 0.96
C VAL A 251 -6.57 22.58 1.86
N GLN A 252 -6.30 21.92 2.99
CA GLN A 252 -7.33 21.57 3.99
C GLN A 252 -7.98 22.81 4.63
N LYS A 253 -7.20 23.87 4.89
CA LYS A 253 -7.75 25.16 5.36
C LYS A 253 -8.72 25.76 4.35
N LEU A 254 -8.34 25.81 3.07
CA LEU A 254 -9.20 26.29 1.99
C LEU A 254 -10.49 25.46 1.89
N LEU A 255 -10.38 24.13 1.90
CA LEU A 255 -11.54 23.24 1.82
C LEU A 255 -12.46 23.39 3.04
N THR A 256 -11.90 23.60 4.23
CA THR A 256 -12.67 23.87 5.45
C THR A 256 -13.42 25.20 5.35
N GLU A 257 -12.79 26.23 4.81
CA GLU A 257 -13.42 27.53 4.57
C GLU A 257 -14.56 27.44 3.56
N VAL A 258 -14.39 26.68 2.47
CA VAL A 258 -15.46 26.38 1.50
C VAL A 258 -16.65 25.72 2.21
N VAL A 259 -16.40 24.65 2.97
CA VAL A 259 -17.45 23.89 3.67
C VAL A 259 -18.19 24.78 4.67
N ASN A 260 -17.47 25.57 5.46
CA ASN A 260 -18.08 26.48 6.43
C ASN A 260 -18.93 27.56 5.76
N THR A 261 -18.43 28.14 4.66
CA THR A 261 -19.16 29.19 3.92
C THR A 261 -20.42 28.63 3.27
N VAL A 262 -20.32 27.43 2.69
CA VAL A 262 -21.50 26.72 2.14
C VAL A 262 -22.47 26.32 3.24
N GLY A 263 -21.99 25.90 4.41
CA GLY A 263 -22.82 25.55 5.57
C GLY A 263 -23.65 26.73 6.08
N ASN A 264 -23.18 27.96 5.87
CA ASN A 264 -23.86 29.18 6.29
C ASN A 264 -24.93 29.69 5.31
N LEU A 265 -25.08 29.11 4.11
CA LEU A 265 -26.16 29.53 3.21
C LEU A 265 -27.54 29.26 3.84
N THR A 266 -28.55 30.08 3.57
CA THR A 266 -29.94 29.76 3.93
C THR A 266 -30.58 28.84 2.89
N SER A 267 -31.73 28.24 3.20
CA SER A 267 -32.50 27.45 2.20
C SER A 267 -32.91 28.32 1.02
N GLU A 268 -33.37 29.55 1.28
CA GLU A 268 -33.70 30.54 0.23
C GLU A 268 -32.50 30.83 -0.67
N GLU A 269 -31.29 30.92 -0.10
CA GLU A 269 -30.07 31.13 -0.88
C GLU A 269 -29.71 29.91 -1.72
N LEU A 270 -29.88 28.68 -1.21
CA LEU A 270 -29.67 27.45 -1.97
C LEU A 270 -30.62 27.34 -3.18
N ASP A 271 -31.86 27.83 -3.04
CA ASP A 271 -32.86 27.83 -4.10
C ASP A 271 -32.57 28.82 -5.25
N LEU A 272 -31.67 29.79 -5.05
CA LEU A 272 -31.24 30.74 -6.10
C LEU A 272 -30.48 30.09 -7.26
N GLY A 273 -30.06 28.83 -7.10
CA GLY A 273 -29.34 28.07 -8.11
C GLY A 273 -27.87 27.83 -7.78
N LEU A 274 -27.36 26.70 -8.25
CA LEU A 274 -26.01 26.22 -8.03
C LEU A 274 -24.95 27.21 -8.57
N TRP A 275 -25.14 27.70 -9.80
CA TRP A 275 -24.22 28.62 -10.45
C TRP A 275 -24.18 29.99 -9.77
N VAL A 276 -25.33 30.48 -9.33
CA VAL A 276 -25.43 31.74 -8.56
C VAL A 276 -24.63 31.62 -7.27
N ASN A 277 -24.82 30.52 -6.54
CA ASN A 277 -24.13 30.27 -5.28
C ASN A 277 -22.61 30.05 -5.46
N ILE A 278 -22.19 29.32 -6.49
CA ILE A 278 -20.76 29.16 -6.80
C ILE A 278 -20.09 30.53 -7.01
N LYS A 279 -20.70 31.41 -7.81
CA LYS A 279 -20.16 32.77 -8.03
C LYS A 279 -20.10 33.56 -6.73
N LYS A 280 -21.20 33.60 -5.98
CA LYS A 280 -21.31 34.34 -4.72
C LYS A 280 -20.24 33.89 -3.72
N ILE A 281 -20.16 32.60 -3.45
CA ILE A 281 -19.22 32.04 -2.47
C ILE A 281 -17.79 32.22 -2.95
N SER A 282 -17.51 32.05 -4.23
CA SER A 282 -16.16 32.29 -4.75
C SER A 282 -15.69 33.75 -4.58
N GLY A 283 -16.63 34.70 -4.59
CA GLY A 283 -16.35 36.10 -4.28
C GLY A 283 -16.03 36.34 -2.80
N ILE A 284 -16.56 35.50 -1.90
CA ILE A 284 -16.29 35.55 -0.45
C ILE A 284 -14.92 34.95 -0.13
N ILE A 285 -14.63 33.76 -0.67
CA ILE A 285 -13.35 33.05 -0.46
C ILE A 285 -12.20 33.79 -1.14
N GLY A 286 -12.48 34.48 -2.25
CA GLY A 286 -11.48 35.23 -3.00
C GLY A 286 -10.55 34.33 -3.82
N HIS A 287 -9.59 34.96 -4.48
CA HIS A 287 -8.56 34.26 -5.25
C HIS A 287 -7.39 33.88 -4.34
N THR A 288 -6.95 32.62 -4.44
CA THR A 288 -5.76 32.10 -3.73
C THR A 288 -4.74 31.65 -4.76
N ASP A 289 -3.44 31.83 -4.49
CA ASP A 289 -2.38 31.27 -5.33
C ASP A 289 -2.23 29.75 -5.17
N LEU A 290 -2.96 29.14 -4.23
CA LEU A 290 -2.84 27.72 -3.87
C LEU A 290 -3.45 26.78 -4.91
N LYS A 291 -4.62 27.15 -5.47
CA LYS A 291 -5.38 26.34 -6.44
C LYS A 291 -6.10 27.26 -7.42
N SER A 292 -6.40 26.75 -8.61
CA SER A 292 -7.07 27.53 -9.66
C SER A 292 -8.48 27.96 -9.26
N LYS A 293 -9.02 28.97 -9.95
CA LYS A 293 -10.40 29.43 -9.73
C LYS A 293 -11.41 28.30 -9.95
N GLU A 294 -11.16 27.49 -10.97
CA GLU A 294 -11.98 26.34 -11.35
C GLU A 294 -11.99 25.27 -10.25
N TYR A 295 -10.86 25.07 -9.58
CA TYR A 295 -10.77 24.19 -8.42
C TYR A 295 -11.65 24.69 -7.26
N ILE A 296 -11.58 25.99 -6.94
CA ILE A 296 -12.40 26.59 -5.88
C ILE A 296 -13.89 26.44 -6.22
N TYR A 297 -14.28 26.74 -7.45
CA TYR A 297 -15.66 26.60 -7.90
C TYR A 297 -16.17 25.16 -7.79
N THR A 298 -15.32 24.20 -8.12
CA THR A 298 -15.68 22.78 -8.06
C THR A 298 -15.82 22.32 -6.61
N SER A 299 -14.97 22.84 -5.72
CA SER A 299 -15.04 22.56 -4.29
C SER A 299 -16.34 23.11 -3.68
N ILE A 300 -16.77 24.29 -4.11
CA ILE A 300 -18.05 24.88 -3.71
C ILE A 300 -19.22 24.03 -4.23
N GLY A 301 -19.23 23.71 -5.53
CA GLY A 301 -20.30 22.90 -6.11
C GLY A 301 -20.45 21.54 -5.45
N LEU A 302 -19.33 20.86 -5.18
CA LEU A 302 -19.31 19.60 -4.42
C LEU A 302 -19.91 19.77 -3.02
N SER A 303 -19.50 20.81 -2.29
CA SER A 303 -19.99 21.06 -0.93
C SER A 303 -21.49 21.40 -0.89
N ILE A 304 -22.00 22.08 -1.92
CA ILE A 304 -23.45 22.35 -2.06
C ILE A 304 -24.21 21.05 -2.30
N TYR A 305 -23.75 20.18 -3.20
CA TYR A 305 -24.36 18.86 -3.41
C TYR A 305 -24.39 18.05 -2.10
N GLU A 306 -23.27 17.99 -1.38
CA GLU A 306 -23.19 17.24 -0.11
C GLU A 306 -24.15 17.80 0.95
N ARG A 307 -24.34 19.12 0.97
CA ARG A 307 -25.31 19.76 1.87
C ARG A 307 -26.75 19.40 1.52
N LEU A 308 -27.09 19.40 0.23
CA LEU A 308 -28.43 19.03 -0.25
C LEU A 308 -28.77 17.58 0.07
N GLU A 309 -27.81 16.66 -0.08
CA GLU A 309 -27.94 15.25 0.30
C GLU A 309 -28.13 15.05 1.82
N SER A 310 -27.52 15.91 2.63
CA SER A 310 -27.59 15.81 4.11
C SER A 310 -28.84 16.45 4.73
N SER A 311 -29.64 17.19 3.95
CA SER A 311 -30.88 17.80 4.41
C SER A 311 -32.02 16.81 4.15
N PRO A 312 -32.75 16.32 5.18
CA PRO A 312 -33.84 15.37 4.98
C PRO A 312 -34.87 15.99 4.03
N SER A 313 -35.34 15.19 3.07
CA SER A 313 -36.43 15.58 2.18
C SER A 313 -37.69 15.77 3.03
N ASP A 314 -38.12 17.01 3.20
CA ASP A 314 -39.43 17.35 3.78
C ASP A 314 -40.57 16.84 2.88
#